data_AF-A0A926B5T2-F1
#
_entry.id   AF-A0A926B5T2-F1
#
_cell.length_a   1.000
_cell.length_b   1.000
_cell.length_c   1.000
_cell.angle_alpha   90.00
_cell.angle_beta   90.00
_cell.angle_gamma   90.00
#
_symmetry.space_group_name_H-M   'P 1'
#
loop_
_entity.id
_entity.type
_entity.pdbx_description
1 polymer ?
#
loop_
_entity_poly.entity_id
_entity_poly.type
_entity_poly.pdbx_seq_one_letter_code
_entity_poly.pdbx_strand_id
1 'polypeptide(L)'
;DMFTQGAGDIEAAQYRILAALKALRKDFRQNTLYPALGDLIELTSMLETIHENRERYRSSLPQTLKGVDLEKKELMFDAVPADEESVAGMFELLAWAVPFVTELTNEGVAMFEFVHQNLTLDPVGIMPLYRDEGYVFVPNHSANLVHVLKYELALYSADTEQYRAMRTIEIETHVPSSIFETPEDLKLALVEQHKDMPNPATFLMDTELDFPFDTTILPVAKRKLMRHLIS
;
A
#
# COMPACT_ATOMS: atom_id res chain seq x y z
N ASP A 1 -14.52 3.51 14.52
CA ASP A 1 -15.94 3.17 14.76
C ASP A 1 -16.18 1.77 15.33
N MET A 2 -15.65 0.69 14.75
CA MET A 2 -15.91 -0.68 15.26
C MET A 2 -15.40 -0.92 16.69
N PHE A 3 -14.29 -0.29 17.08
CA PHE A 3 -13.71 -0.42 18.43
C PHE A 3 -14.27 0.60 19.42
N THR A 4 -14.79 1.74 18.95
CA THR A 4 -15.22 2.86 19.79
C THR A 4 -16.67 2.74 20.29
N GLN A 5 -17.51 1.95 19.61
CA GLN A 5 -18.87 1.63 20.03
C GLN A 5 -19.00 0.29 20.79
N GLY A 6 -17.89 -0.41 21.03
CA GLY A 6 -17.86 -1.78 21.56
C GLY A 6 -18.00 -1.91 23.09
N ALA A 7 -18.02 -0.80 23.83
CA ALA A 7 -18.03 -0.83 25.29
C ALA A 7 -19.31 -1.45 25.90
N GLY A 8 -20.43 -1.47 25.16
CA GLY A 8 -21.70 -2.05 25.64
C GLY A 8 -21.98 -3.50 25.21
N ASP A 9 -21.26 -4.02 24.21
CA ASP A 9 -21.45 -5.39 23.69
C ASP A 9 -20.17 -5.86 22.96
N ILE A 10 -19.29 -6.52 23.72
CA ILE A 10 -18.02 -7.07 23.22
C ILE A 10 -18.28 -8.13 22.14
N GLU A 11 -19.30 -8.98 22.31
CA GLU A 11 -19.62 -10.04 21.35
C GLU A 11 -19.99 -9.44 19.99
N ALA A 12 -20.89 -8.46 19.95
CA ALA A 12 -21.27 -7.78 18.72
C ALA A 12 -20.06 -7.09 18.04
N ALA A 13 -19.14 -6.52 18.81
CA ALA A 13 -17.91 -5.95 18.26
C ALA A 13 -16.98 -7.02 17.66
N GLN A 14 -16.78 -8.15 18.36
CA GLN A 14 -16.02 -9.30 17.85
C GLN A 14 -16.59 -9.82 16.53
N TYR A 15 -17.92 -10.01 16.45
CA TYR A 15 -18.60 -10.44 15.23
C TYR A 15 -18.36 -9.49 14.07
N ARG A 16 -18.49 -8.17 14.31
CA ARG A 16 -18.22 -7.16 13.29
C ARG A 16 -16.78 -7.26 12.80
N ILE A 17 -15.80 -7.36 13.69
CA ILE A 17 -14.37 -7.48 13.35
C ILE A 17 -14.13 -8.72 12.49
N LEU A 18 -14.62 -9.89 12.92
CA LEU A 18 -14.46 -11.13 12.16
C LEU A 18 -15.12 -11.06 10.79
N ALA A 19 -16.30 -10.43 10.68
CA ALA A 19 -16.97 -10.24 9.41
C ALA A 19 -16.15 -9.35 8.45
N ALA A 20 -15.56 -8.26 8.96
CA ALA A 20 -14.69 -7.39 8.17
C ALA A 20 -13.42 -8.11 7.72
N LEU A 21 -12.73 -8.82 8.62
CA LEU A 21 -11.54 -9.61 8.28
C LEU A 21 -11.85 -10.71 7.25
N LYS A 22 -13.02 -11.36 7.37
CA LYS A 22 -13.48 -12.36 6.39
C LYS A 22 -13.73 -11.75 5.01
N ALA A 23 -14.26 -10.53 4.94
CA ALA A 23 -14.46 -9.83 3.68
C ALA A 23 -13.11 -9.49 3.03
N LEU A 24 -12.17 -8.91 3.78
CA LEU A 24 -10.84 -8.57 3.28
C LEU A 24 -10.06 -9.81 2.81
N ARG A 25 -10.13 -10.91 3.57
CA ARG A 25 -9.52 -12.19 3.16
C ARG A 25 -10.12 -12.73 1.84
N LYS A 26 -11.39 -12.44 1.56
CA LYS A 26 -12.01 -12.83 0.29
C LYS A 26 -11.38 -12.07 -0.88
N ASP A 27 -11.07 -10.79 -0.70
CA ASP A 27 -10.43 -9.96 -1.74
C ASP A 27 -9.02 -10.49 -2.04
N PHE A 28 -8.25 -10.86 -1.01
CA PHE A 28 -6.94 -11.50 -1.19
C PHE A 28 -7.02 -12.82 -1.96
N ARG A 29 -8.04 -13.64 -1.69
CA ARG A 29 -8.30 -14.87 -2.47
C ARG A 29 -8.68 -14.62 -3.93
N GLN A 30 -9.12 -13.41 -4.25
CA GLN A 30 -9.39 -12.94 -5.61
C GLN A 30 -8.18 -12.19 -6.18
N ASN A 31 -6.99 -12.36 -5.59
CA ASN A 31 -5.75 -11.71 -5.97
C ASN A 31 -5.85 -10.17 -5.99
N THR A 32 -6.77 -9.59 -5.22
CA THR A 32 -7.00 -8.14 -5.12
C THR A 32 -6.33 -7.65 -3.85
N LEU A 33 -5.20 -6.95 -3.99
CA LEU A 33 -4.35 -6.62 -2.85
C LEU A 33 -4.61 -5.21 -2.28
N TYR A 34 -4.77 -4.22 -3.15
CA TYR A 34 -4.98 -2.82 -2.78
C TYR A 34 -6.43 -2.37 -3.06
N PRO A 35 -6.95 -1.42 -2.26
CA PRO A 35 -6.28 -0.68 -1.18
C PRO A 35 -6.16 -1.46 0.14
N ALA A 36 -6.87 -2.57 0.29
CA ALA A 36 -7.02 -3.33 1.54
C ALA A 36 -5.73 -3.61 2.32
N LEU A 37 -4.64 -4.01 1.64
CA LEU A 37 -3.36 -4.26 2.30
C LEU A 37 -2.79 -3.00 2.97
N GLY A 38 -2.91 -1.83 2.34
CA GLY A 38 -2.44 -0.57 2.90
C GLY A 38 -3.17 -0.27 4.21
N ASP A 39 -4.48 -0.32 4.18
CA ASP A 39 -5.35 -0.09 5.34
C ASP A 39 -5.06 -1.09 6.47
N LEU A 40 -4.80 -2.36 6.13
CA LEU A 40 -4.46 -3.40 7.09
C LEU A 40 -3.09 -3.19 7.76
N ILE A 41 -2.07 -2.77 7.00
CA ILE A 41 -0.75 -2.45 7.57
C ILE A 41 -0.86 -1.27 8.53
N GLU A 42 -1.59 -0.23 8.16
CA GLU A 42 -1.83 0.93 9.03
C GLU A 42 -2.59 0.53 10.29
N LEU A 43 -3.65 -0.27 10.15
CA LEU A 43 -4.43 -0.77 11.28
C LEU A 43 -3.59 -1.64 12.21
N THR A 44 -2.80 -2.59 11.70
CA THR A 44 -1.90 -3.43 12.51
C THR A 44 -0.93 -2.56 13.30
N SER A 45 -0.23 -1.63 12.64
CA SER A 45 0.73 -0.76 13.30
C SER A 45 0.09 0.10 14.39
N MET A 46 -1.11 0.61 14.14
CA MET A 46 -1.87 1.38 15.12
C MET A 46 -2.28 0.52 16.32
N LEU A 47 -2.81 -0.68 16.09
CA LEU A 47 -3.22 -1.60 17.16
C LEU A 47 -2.04 -2.05 18.02
N GLU A 48 -0.89 -2.34 17.41
CA GLU A 48 0.36 -2.67 18.12
C GLU A 48 0.82 -1.50 18.98
N THR A 49 0.85 -0.28 18.42
CA THR A 49 1.23 0.94 19.16
C THR A 49 0.32 1.15 20.38
N ILE A 50 -0.99 0.95 20.22
CA ILE A 50 -1.96 1.07 21.32
C ILE A 50 -1.73 -0.03 22.37
N HIS A 51 -1.47 -1.26 21.92
CA HIS A 51 -1.22 -2.40 22.80
C HIS A 51 0.05 -2.22 23.65
N GLU A 52 1.14 -1.75 23.05
CA GLU A 52 2.41 -1.47 23.74
C GLU A 52 2.28 -0.32 24.75
N ASN A 53 1.46 0.68 24.45
CA ASN A 53 1.26 1.86 25.31
C ASN A 53 0.11 1.70 26.33
N ARG A 54 -0.41 0.49 26.53
CA ARG A 54 -1.57 0.23 27.42
C ARG A 54 -1.43 0.84 28.81
N GLU A 55 -0.27 0.68 29.45
CA GLU A 55 -0.04 1.17 30.82
C GLU A 55 -0.08 2.70 30.91
N ARG A 56 0.36 3.41 29.87
CA ARG A 56 0.25 4.88 29.77
C ARG A 56 -1.22 5.28 29.80
N TYR A 57 -2.07 4.57 29.07
CA TYR A 57 -3.50 4.84 29.03
C TYR A 57 -4.20 4.52 30.35
N ARG A 58 -3.75 3.53 31.14
CA ARG A 58 -4.33 3.24 32.47
C ARG A 58 -4.22 4.43 33.43
N SER A 59 -3.12 5.18 33.35
CA SER A 59 -2.87 6.33 34.24
C SER A 59 -3.71 7.58 33.92
N SER A 60 -4.37 7.64 32.75
CA SER A 60 -5.21 8.76 32.31
C SER A 60 -6.72 8.50 32.43
N LEU A 61 -7.14 7.41 33.08
CA LEU A 61 -8.55 7.04 33.23
C LEU A 61 -9.20 7.71 34.46
N PRO A 62 -10.51 8.04 34.39
CA PRO A 62 -11.49 7.62 33.39
C PRO A 62 -11.79 8.76 32.42
N GLN A 63 -11.47 8.59 31.15
CA GLN A 63 -11.89 9.52 30.10
C GLN A 63 -12.49 8.72 28.95
N THR A 64 -13.56 9.24 28.34
CA THR A 64 -14.29 8.56 27.26
C THR A 64 -13.47 8.62 25.98
N LEU A 65 -13.29 7.48 25.31
CA LEU A 65 -12.60 7.48 24.02
C LEU A 65 -13.39 8.30 23.00
N LYS A 66 -12.79 9.40 22.53
CA LYS A 66 -13.34 10.24 21.47
C LYS A 66 -13.09 9.65 20.08
N GLY A 67 -11.90 9.09 19.90
CA GLY A 67 -11.43 8.64 18.60
C GLY A 67 -9.95 8.31 18.62
N VAL A 68 -9.35 8.30 17.43
CA VAL A 68 -7.94 7.96 17.25
C VAL A 68 -7.29 9.04 16.40
N ASP A 69 -6.14 9.53 16.86
CA ASP A 69 -5.25 10.36 16.06
C ASP A 69 -4.43 9.43 15.15
N LEU A 70 -4.77 9.39 13.86
CA LEU A 70 -4.12 8.50 12.88
C LEU A 70 -2.69 8.93 12.58
N GLU A 71 -2.36 10.23 12.68
CA GLU A 71 -1.00 10.72 12.46
C GLU A 71 -0.09 10.31 13.62
N LYS A 72 -0.58 10.45 14.86
CA LYS A 72 0.19 10.11 16.06
C LYS A 72 0.07 8.65 16.50
N LYS A 73 -0.88 7.89 15.93
CA LYS A 73 -1.25 6.53 16.36
C LYS A 73 -1.61 6.47 17.83
N GLU A 74 -2.26 7.52 18.34
CA GLU A 74 -2.64 7.65 19.75
C GLU A 74 -4.17 7.66 19.92
N LEU A 75 -4.64 7.10 21.04
CA LEU A 75 -6.04 7.19 21.44
C LEU A 75 -6.34 8.61 21.95
N MET A 76 -7.40 9.23 21.44
CA MET A 76 -7.89 10.52 21.90
C MET A 76 -9.02 10.32 22.89
N PHE A 77 -8.93 10.95 24.05
CA PHE A 77 -9.96 10.88 25.08
C PHE A 77 -10.60 12.26 25.32
N ASP A 78 -11.91 12.25 25.60
CA ASP A 78 -12.67 13.41 26.02
C ASP A 78 -12.67 13.53 27.54
N ALA A 79 -12.81 14.74 28.06
CA ALA A 79 -12.87 15.00 29.51
C ALA A 79 -14.10 14.39 30.23
N VAL A 80 -14.93 13.60 29.54
CA VAL A 80 -16.09 12.91 30.10
C VAL A 80 -15.63 11.64 30.81
N PRO A 81 -15.94 11.45 32.11
CA PRO A 81 -15.60 10.23 32.82
C PRO A 81 -16.22 8.99 32.16
N ALA A 82 -15.38 8.05 31.72
CA ALA A 82 -15.81 6.71 31.32
C ALA A 82 -15.94 5.79 32.54
N ASP A 83 -16.74 4.74 32.46
CA ASP A 83 -16.66 3.70 33.50
C ASP A 83 -15.42 2.81 33.29
N GLU A 84 -14.83 2.34 34.39
CA GLU A 84 -13.58 1.57 34.37
C GLU A 84 -13.73 0.20 33.67
N GLU A 85 -14.92 -0.39 33.72
CA GLU A 85 -15.26 -1.68 33.12
C GLU A 85 -15.36 -1.58 31.59
N SER A 86 -16.01 -0.54 31.06
CA SER A 86 -16.06 -0.21 29.64
C SER A 86 -14.67 -0.01 29.04
N VAL A 87 -13.79 0.69 29.75
CA VAL A 87 -12.42 0.92 29.29
C VAL A 87 -11.62 -0.39 29.30
N ALA A 88 -11.75 -1.18 30.37
CA ALA A 88 -11.11 -2.49 30.44
C ALA A 88 -11.58 -3.40 29.29
N GLY A 89 -12.89 -3.47 29.03
CA GLY A 89 -13.49 -4.25 27.96
C GLY A 89 -13.02 -3.82 26.56
N MET A 90 -12.83 -2.52 26.33
CA MET A 90 -12.24 -2.02 25.08
C MET A 90 -10.80 -2.53 24.88
N PHE A 91 -9.95 -2.44 25.92
CA PHE A 91 -8.57 -2.95 25.82
C PHE A 91 -8.51 -4.46 25.65
N GLU A 92 -9.44 -5.20 26.26
CA GLU A 92 -9.60 -6.64 26.06
C GLU A 92 -10.00 -6.97 24.61
N LEU A 93 -10.96 -6.24 24.05
CA LEU A 93 -11.36 -6.38 22.65
C LEU A 93 -10.20 -6.09 21.69
N LEU A 94 -9.42 -5.04 21.96
CA LEU A 94 -8.25 -4.70 21.14
C LEU A 94 -7.19 -5.81 21.22
N ALA A 95 -6.82 -6.25 22.42
CA ALA A 95 -5.86 -7.33 22.62
C ALA A 95 -6.32 -8.64 21.96
N TRP A 96 -7.63 -8.92 21.97
CA TRP A 96 -8.23 -10.05 21.26
C TRP A 96 -8.15 -9.89 19.74
N ALA A 97 -8.34 -8.68 19.20
CA ALA A 97 -8.37 -8.44 17.75
C ALA A 97 -6.98 -8.44 17.10
N VAL A 98 -5.95 -7.93 17.80
CA VAL A 98 -4.55 -7.82 17.33
C VAL A 98 -4.06 -9.08 16.60
N PRO A 99 -4.12 -10.30 17.17
CA PRO A 99 -3.60 -11.49 16.49
C PRO A 99 -4.28 -11.77 15.15
N PHE A 100 -5.61 -11.56 15.04
CA PHE A 100 -6.34 -11.83 13.80
C PHE A 100 -6.03 -10.81 12.70
N VAL A 101 -5.92 -9.53 13.06
CA VAL A 101 -5.53 -8.48 12.11
C VAL A 101 -4.10 -8.73 11.64
N THR A 102 -3.19 -9.04 12.56
CA THR A 102 -1.77 -9.31 12.25
C THR A 102 -1.63 -10.52 11.33
N GLU A 103 -2.36 -11.61 11.58
CA GLU A 103 -2.37 -12.79 10.71
C GLU A 103 -2.78 -12.43 9.27
N LEU A 104 -3.88 -11.68 9.12
CA LEU A 104 -4.37 -11.27 7.80
C LEU A 104 -3.42 -10.29 7.10
N THR A 105 -2.83 -9.36 7.84
CA THR A 105 -1.80 -8.45 7.31
C THR A 105 -0.59 -9.23 6.80
N ASN A 106 -0.13 -10.23 7.56
CA ASN A 106 0.98 -11.10 7.13
C ASN A 106 0.64 -11.91 5.88
N GLU A 107 -0.60 -12.41 5.76
CA GLU A 107 -1.11 -13.08 4.55
C GLU A 107 -1.03 -12.13 3.34
N GLY A 108 -1.49 -10.90 3.48
CA GLY A 108 -1.43 -9.88 2.43
C GLY A 108 0.01 -9.45 2.08
N VAL A 109 0.88 -9.30 3.08
CA VAL A 109 2.32 -8.99 2.86
C VAL A 109 3.02 -10.14 2.13
N ALA A 110 2.71 -11.40 2.47
CA ALA A 110 3.26 -12.55 1.77
C ALA A 110 2.81 -12.56 0.29
N MET A 111 1.54 -12.23 0.01
CA MET A 111 1.05 -12.08 -1.36
C MET A 111 1.73 -10.92 -2.09
N PHE A 112 1.92 -9.77 -1.43
CA PHE A 112 2.69 -8.65 -1.98
C PHE A 112 4.10 -9.08 -2.40
N GLU A 113 4.83 -9.74 -1.50
CA GLU A 113 6.20 -10.18 -1.77
C GLU A 113 6.25 -11.24 -2.87
N PHE A 114 5.26 -12.14 -2.94
CA PHE A 114 5.12 -13.09 -4.04
C PHE A 114 4.98 -12.37 -5.40
N VAL A 115 4.07 -11.40 -5.52
CA VAL A 115 3.91 -10.63 -6.77
C VAL A 115 5.18 -9.84 -7.07
N HIS A 116 5.78 -9.19 -6.07
CA HIS A 116 6.98 -8.39 -6.23
C HIS A 116 8.19 -9.20 -6.71
N GLN A 117 8.32 -10.45 -6.25
CA GLN A 117 9.40 -11.36 -6.67
C GLN A 117 9.20 -11.90 -8.09
N ASN A 118 7.96 -12.11 -8.52
CA ASN A 118 7.62 -12.63 -9.86
C ASN A 118 7.45 -11.53 -10.92
N LEU A 119 7.41 -10.26 -10.52
CA LEU A 119 7.47 -9.12 -11.42
C LEU A 119 8.94 -8.77 -11.68
N THR A 120 9.46 -8.87 -12.89
CA THR A 120 10.83 -8.44 -13.21
C THR A 120 10.89 -6.94 -13.46
N LEU A 121 12.10 -6.38 -13.47
CA LEU A 121 12.34 -4.98 -13.78
C LEU A 121 13.67 -4.87 -14.53
N ASP A 122 13.60 -4.58 -15.82
CA ASP A 122 14.75 -4.57 -16.72
C ASP A 122 14.91 -3.20 -17.38
N PRO A 123 16.14 -2.68 -17.51
CA PRO A 123 16.38 -1.43 -18.21
C PRO A 123 16.15 -1.61 -19.72
N VAL A 124 15.50 -0.63 -20.37
CA VAL A 124 15.27 -0.62 -21.82
C VAL A 124 16.38 0.16 -22.52
N GLY A 125 17.17 -0.56 -23.32
CA GLY A 125 18.31 -0.02 -24.03
C GLY A 125 19.35 0.65 -23.13
N ILE A 126 19.93 1.76 -23.60
CA ILE A 126 20.97 2.50 -22.86
C ILE A 126 20.31 3.33 -21.76
N MET A 127 20.82 3.17 -20.53
CA MET A 127 20.36 3.92 -19.37
C MET A 127 21.13 5.25 -19.23
N PRO A 128 20.45 6.39 -19.09
CA PRO A 128 21.10 7.67 -18.78
C PRO A 128 21.80 7.64 -17.41
N LEU A 129 22.68 8.63 -17.22
CA LEU A 129 23.30 8.91 -15.92
C LEU A 129 22.28 9.48 -14.92
N TYR A 130 21.36 10.33 -15.40
CA TYR A 130 20.24 10.87 -14.61
C TYR A 130 19.04 9.95 -14.71
N ARG A 131 18.56 9.44 -13.57
CA ARG A 131 17.48 8.43 -13.49
C ARG A 131 16.31 8.86 -12.61
N ASP A 132 16.29 10.12 -12.19
CA ASP A 132 15.21 10.62 -11.33
C ASP A 132 13.92 10.87 -12.14
N GLU A 133 13.94 10.80 -13.47
CA GLU A 133 12.74 10.84 -14.31
C GLU A 133 12.84 9.89 -15.51
N GLY A 134 11.70 9.42 -15.98
CA GLY A 134 11.66 8.51 -17.11
C GLY A 134 10.33 7.82 -17.31
N TYR A 135 10.39 6.65 -17.95
CA TYR A 135 9.22 5.83 -18.25
C TYR A 135 9.33 4.44 -17.64
N VAL A 136 8.20 3.88 -17.23
CA VAL A 136 8.10 2.45 -16.94
C VAL A 136 6.96 1.85 -17.73
N PHE A 137 7.24 0.71 -18.35
CA PHE A 137 6.28 -0.09 -19.11
C PHE A 137 5.79 -1.21 -18.20
N VAL A 138 4.48 -1.26 -17.97
CA VAL A 138 3.86 -2.28 -17.12
C VAL A 138 2.83 -3.05 -17.95
N PRO A 139 3.05 -4.35 -18.22
CA PRO A 139 2.13 -5.13 -19.03
C PRO A 139 0.85 -5.45 -18.28
N ASN A 140 -0.26 -5.46 -19.03
CA ASN A 140 -1.53 -6.00 -18.61
C ASN A 140 -1.91 -7.13 -19.58
N HIS A 141 -1.49 -8.36 -19.24
CA HIS A 141 -1.65 -9.53 -20.09
C HIS A 141 -3.13 -9.83 -20.39
N SER A 142 -4.02 -9.63 -19.41
CA SER A 142 -5.47 -9.86 -19.59
C SER A 142 -6.10 -8.99 -20.68
N ALA A 143 -5.58 -7.77 -20.86
CA ALA A 143 -6.03 -6.82 -21.86
C ALA A 143 -5.12 -6.78 -23.11
N ASN A 144 -4.05 -7.59 -23.13
CA ASN A 144 -3.03 -7.63 -24.17
C ASN A 144 -2.48 -6.23 -24.54
N LEU A 145 -2.16 -5.44 -23.51
CA LEU A 145 -1.64 -4.08 -23.68
C LEU A 145 -0.56 -3.76 -22.64
N VAL A 146 0.19 -2.70 -22.88
CA VAL A 146 1.23 -2.18 -22.01
C VAL A 146 0.84 -0.78 -21.55
N HIS A 147 0.83 -0.57 -20.24
CA HIS A 147 0.65 0.76 -19.66
C HIS A 147 1.99 1.48 -19.63
N VAL A 148 2.02 2.71 -20.16
CA VAL A 148 3.20 3.57 -20.15
C VAL A 148 3.02 4.63 -19.06
N LEU A 149 3.82 4.52 -18.01
CA LEU A 149 3.82 5.48 -16.91
C LEU A 149 5.06 6.36 -16.98
N LYS A 150 4.86 7.68 -16.96
CA LYS A 150 5.93 8.64 -16.66
C LYS A 150 6.14 8.68 -15.16
N TYR A 151 7.38 8.54 -14.71
CA TYR A 151 7.75 8.70 -13.29
C TYR A 151 8.70 9.87 -13.09
N GLU A 152 8.64 10.45 -11.90
CA GLU A 152 9.49 11.55 -11.45
C GLU A 152 9.75 11.40 -9.95
N LEU A 153 11.02 11.36 -9.56
CA LEU A 153 11.47 11.36 -8.17
C LEU A 153 11.60 12.80 -7.69
N ALA A 154 10.96 13.09 -6.56
CA ALA A 154 11.09 14.36 -5.87
C ALA A 154 11.73 14.12 -4.49
N LEU A 155 12.68 14.98 -4.15
CA LEU A 155 13.27 15.04 -2.81
C LEU A 155 12.40 15.92 -1.93
N TYR A 156 11.93 15.35 -0.83
CA TYR A 156 11.23 16.08 0.22
C TYR A 156 12.08 16.12 1.47
N SER A 157 12.04 17.25 2.17
CA SER A 157 12.68 17.43 3.47
C SER A 157 11.60 17.82 4.48
N ALA A 158 11.41 17.00 5.51
CA ALA A 158 10.59 17.34 6.67
C ALA A 158 11.46 17.26 7.92
N ASP A 159 11.55 18.37 8.65
CA ASP A 159 12.21 18.62 9.94
C ASP A 159 13.68 18.16 10.08
N THR A 160 13.98 16.86 9.92
CA THR A 160 15.32 16.26 10.00
C THR A 160 15.56 15.08 9.04
N GLU A 161 14.56 14.63 8.28
CA GLU A 161 14.67 13.50 7.36
C GLU A 161 14.46 13.94 5.90
N GLN A 162 15.38 13.50 5.04
CA GLN A 162 15.20 13.59 3.59
C GLN A 162 14.55 12.30 3.11
N TYR A 163 13.35 12.40 2.54
CA TYR A 163 12.68 11.27 1.91
C TYR A 163 12.48 11.53 0.42
N ARG A 164 12.73 10.50 -0.39
CA ARG A 164 12.40 10.51 -1.83
C ARG A 164 10.98 10.03 -1.99
N ALA A 165 10.15 10.79 -2.70
CA ALA A 165 8.86 10.30 -3.18
C ALA A 165 8.88 10.19 -4.70
N MET A 166 8.06 9.29 -5.24
CA MET A 166 7.91 9.09 -6.67
C MET A 166 6.50 9.45 -7.10
N ARG A 167 6.38 10.38 -8.03
CA ARG A 167 5.12 10.64 -8.74
C ARG A 167 5.09 9.78 -9.99
N THR A 168 3.94 9.15 -10.26
CA THR A 168 3.70 8.41 -11.50
C THR A 168 2.43 8.89 -12.17
N ILE A 169 2.45 9.10 -13.47
CA ILE A 169 1.29 9.47 -14.29
C ILE A 169 1.25 8.52 -15.48
N GLU A 170 0.09 7.91 -15.74
CA GLU A 170 -0.13 7.18 -16.98
C GLU A 170 -0.27 8.15 -18.14
N ILE A 171 0.58 8.01 -19.15
CA ILE A 171 0.59 8.90 -20.31
C ILE A 171 -0.08 8.29 -21.53
N GLU A 172 0.01 6.97 -21.68
CA GLU A 172 -0.68 6.22 -22.73
C GLU A 172 -0.77 4.72 -22.41
N THR A 173 -1.64 4.03 -23.14
CA THR A 173 -1.66 2.58 -23.24
C THR A 173 -1.27 2.18 -24.66
N HIS A 174 -0.33 1.25 -24.75
CA HIS A 174 0.19 0.75 -26.02
C HIS A 174 -0.28 -0.67 -26.26
N VAL A 175 -0.91 -0.92 -27.41
CA VAL A 175 -1.23 -2.28 -27.84
C VAL A 175 -0.14 -2.70 -28.81
N PRO A 176 0.63 -3.78 -28.50
CA PRO A 176 1.68 -4.23 -29.39
C PRO A 176 1.15 -4.50 -30.80
N SER A 177 1.72 -3.83 -31.79
CA SER A 177 1.25 -3.93 -33.18
C SER A 177 1.69 -5.23 -33.84
N SER A 178 2.69 -5.90 -33.26
CA SER A 178 3.29 -7.14 -33.75
C SER A 178 4.06 -7.84 -32.62
N ILE A 179 4.29 -9.15 -32.76
CA ILE A 179 5.15 -9.93 -31.85
C ILE A 179 6.63 -9.51 -31.90
N PHE A 180 7.03 -8.73 -32.91
CA PHE A 180 8.40 -8.26 -33.10
C PHE A 180 8.65 -6.85 -32.56
N GLU A 181 7.60 -6.16 -32.11
CA GLU A 181 7.77 -4.82 -31.55
C GLU A 181 8.55 -4.91 -30.23
N THR A 182 9.69 -4.23 -30.18
CA THR A 182 10.56 -4.24 -29.01
C THR A 182 10.23 -3.10 -28.05
N PRO A 183 10.55 -3.24 -26.75
CA PRO A 183 10.47 -2.13 -25.79
C PRO A 183 11.31 -0.92 -26.23
N GLU A 184 12.42 -1.15 -26.92
CA GLU A 184 13.27 -0.10 -27.50
C GLU A 184 12.54 0.70 -28.59
N ASP A 185 11.75 0.05 -29.44
CA ASP A 185 10.94 0.73 -30.47
C ASP A 185 9.91 1.66 -29.83
N LEU A 186 9.23 1.19 -28.78
CA LEU A 186 8.28 2.00 -28.02
C LEU A 186 8.98 3.17 -27.31
N LYS A 187 10.16 2.95 -26.72
CA LYS A 187 10.98 4.02 -26.11
C LYS A 187 11.35 5.09 -27.15
N LEU A 188 11.74 4.70 -28.35
CA LEU A 188 12.07 5.63 -29.43
C LEU A 188 10.85 6.45 -29.85
N ALA A 189 9.69 5.81 -30.02
CA ALA A 189 8.43 6.50 -30.32
C ALA A 189 8.07 7.55 -29.26
N LEU A 190 8.24 7.21 -27.98
CA LEU A 190 8.00 8.15 -26.87
C LEU A 190 8.95 9.34 -26.89
N VAL A 191 10.24 9.14 -27.16
CA VAL A 191 11.23 10.23 -27.29
C VAL A 191 10.92 11.13 -28.50
N GLU A 192 10.32 10.57 -29.55
CA GLU A 192 9.88 11.35 -30.69
C GLU A 192 8.68 12.25 -30.36
N GLN A 193 7.73 11.74 -29.60
CA GLN A 193 6.52 12.45 -29.18
C GLN A 193 6.77 13.46 -28.04
N HIS A 194 7.63 13.10 -27.08
CA HIS A 194 7.90 13.87 -25.86
C HIS A 194 9.31 14.46 -25.88
N LYS A 195 9.47 15.58 -26.58
CA LYS A 195 10.76 16.27 -26.76
C LYS A 195 11.34 16.86 -25.47
N ASP A 196 10.55 17.00 -24.41
CA ASP A 196 10.99 17.43 -23.08
C ASP A 196 11.91 16.41 -22.41
N MET A 197 11.86 15.14 -22.83
CA MET A 197 12.64 14.06 -22.24
C MET A 197 13.42 13.28 -23.30
N PRO A 198 14.53 13.84 -23.85
CA PRO A 198 15.26 13.24 -24.96
C PRO A 198 16.07 11.99 -24.59
N ASN A 199 16.38 11.78 -23.30
CA ASN A 199 17.13 10.62 -22.82
C ASN A 199 16.51 10.07 -21.51
N PRO A 200 15.30 9.48 -21.57
CA PRO A 200 14.58 8.98 -20.41
C PRO A 200 15.23 7.73 -19.83
N ALA A 201 15.21 7.61 -18.50
CA ALA A 201 15.47 6.33 -17.85
C ALA A 201 14.25 5.42 -17.98
N THR A 202 14.31 4.47 -18.91
CA THR A 202 13.17 3.61 -19.25
C THR A 202 13.34 2.21 -18.68
N PHE A 203 12.31 1.70 -18.04
CA PHE A 203 12.25 0.34 -17.50
C PHE A 203 11.09 -0.45 -18.10
N LEU A 204 11.29 -1.74 -18.29
CA LEU A 204 10.25 -2.70 -18.60
C LEU A 204 10.03 -3.57 -17.37
N MET A 205 8.77 -3.74 -16.99
CA MET A 205 8.37 -4.82 -16.10
C MET A 205 7.78 -5.96 -16.89
N ASP A 206 7.94 -7.18 -16.39
CA ASP A 206 7.33 -8.36 -16.97
C ASP A 206 6.90 -9.35 -15.89
N THR A 207 5.87 -10.13 -16.15
CA THR A 207 5.34 -11.12 -15.19
C THR A 207 4.50 -12.17 -15.90
N GLU A 208 4.53 -13.41 -15.42
CA GLU A 208 3.61 -14.45 -15.87
C GLU A 208 2.30 -14.48 -15.06
N LEU A 209 2.17 -13.59 -14.07
CA LEU A 209 1.00 -13.55 -13.18
C LEU A 209 -0.21 -12.91 -13.86
N ASP A 210 -1.32 -13.65 -13.92
CA ASP A 210 -2.62 -13.15 -14.37
C ASP A 210 -3.42 -12.57 -13.18
N PHE A 211 -2.86 -11.54 -12.54
CA PHE A 211 -3.48 -10.88 -11.39
C PHE A 211 -4.15 -9.57 -11.83
N PRO A 212 -5.20 -9.10 -11.12
CA PRO A 212 -5.83 -7.82 -11.39
C PRO A 212 -4.82 -6.67 -11.52
N PHE A 213 -4.88 -5.95 -12.64
CA PHE A 213 -3.90 -4.92 -12.95
C PHE A 213 -3.94 -3.76 -11.95
N ASP A 214 -5.09 -3.09 -11.82
CA ASP A 214 -5.23 -1.87 -11.03
C ASP A 214 -5.04 -2.09 -9.53
N THR A 215 -5.54 -3.21 -9.01
CA THR A 215 -5.56 -3.48 -7.57
C THR A 215 -4.34 -4.27 -7.10
N THR A 216 -3.52 -4.84 -8.00
CA THR A 216 -2.38 -5.66 -7.61
C THR A 216 -1.12 -5.43 -8.44
N ILE A 217 -1.13 -5.66 -9.75
CA ILE A 217 0.09 -5.52 -10.57
C ILE A 217 0.63 -4.08 -10.53
N LEU A 218 -0.22 -3.09 -10.81
CA LEU A 218 0.19 -1.69 -10.90
C LEU A 218 0.70 -1.12 -9.56
N PRO A 219 0.05 -1.34 -8.40
CA PRO A 219 0.58 -0.91 -7.11
C PRO A 219 1.93 -1.58 -6.77
N VAL A 220 2.08 -2.87 -7.06
CA VAL A 220 3.33 -3.60 -6.80
C VAL A 220 4.45 -3.12 -7.73
N ALA A 221 4.14 -2.91 -9.00
CA ALA A 221 5.02 -2.31 -9.99
C ALA A 221 5.58 -0.97 -9.51
N LYS A 222 4.70 -0.03 -9.13
CA LYS A 222 5.12 1.28 -8.60
C LYS A 222 6.05 1.16 -7.40
N ARG A 223 5.76 0.26 -6.45
CA ARG A 223 6.64 0.02 -5.29
C ARG A 223 7.97 -0.60 -5.68
N LYS A 224 7.99 -1.54 -6.64
CA LYS A 224 9.22 -2.17 -7.14
C LYS A 224 10.14 -1.15 -7.82
N LEU A 225 9.59 -0.30 -8.69
CA LEU A 225 10.33 0.78 -9.33
C LEU A 225 10.91 1.74 -8.30
N MET A 226 10.10 2.18 -7.33
CA MET A 226 10.56 3.08 -6.27
C MET A 226 11.73 2.47 -5.49
N ARG A 227 11.64 1.19 -5.11
CA ARG A 227 12.72 0.46 -4.42
C ARG A 227 14.00 0.42 -5.27
N HIS A 228 13.89 0.15 -6.56
CA HIS A 228 15.04 0.09 -7.48
C HIS A 228 15.73 1.46 -7.70
N LEU A 229 14.96 2.54 -7.70
CA LEU A 229 15.50 3.89 -7.94
C LEU A 229 16.14 4.52 -6.68
N ILE A 230 15.77 4.05 -5.49
CA ILE A 230 16.28 4.56 -4.21
C ILE A 230 17.49 3.75 -3.72
N SER A 231 17.62 2.48 -4.14
CA SER A 231 18.77 1.61 -3.81
C SER A 231 20.05 2.03 -4.52
#